data_AF-A0A9W4IMK5-F1
#
_entry.id   AF-A0A9W4IMK5-F1
#
_cell.length_a   1.000
_cell.length_b   1.000
_cell.length_c   1.000
_cell.angle_alpha   90.00
_cell.angle_beta   90.00
_cell.angle_gamma   90.00
#
_symmetry.space_group_name_H-M   'P 1'
#
loop_
_entity.id
_entity.type
_entity.pdbx_description
1 polymer ?
#
loop_
_entity_poly.entity_id
_entity_poly.type
_entity_poly.pdbx_seq_one_letter_code
_entity_poly.pdbx_strand_id
1 'polypeptide(L)'
;MKKGGGSTGLGTRNYLLHPQRSTTLFLLALSYTSYSVPDDSTKIHTSPTHQTVTMVWTPWSSGDSKTTSSDGGRIAPDRTSRARCWEGRDLFFACLDKNDILDGIKEDGKARQKCAKEVAEFEEACSKSWVKYFKEKRVMEYNRDKTIERIQSEDAAKVKELKSQGWNSK
;
A
#
# COMPACT_ATOMS: atom_id res chain seq x y z
N MET A 1 -49.33 28.52 18.92
CA MET A 1 -48.25 27.50 18.82
C MET A 1 -48.46 26.67 17.56
N LYS A 2 -47.58 26.82 16.55
CA LYS A 2 -47.64 26.03 15.30
C LYS A 2 -46.86 24.72 15.49
N LYS A 3 -47.54 23.60 15.29
CA LYS A 3 -46.93 22.29 15.05
C LYS A 3 -46.42 22.25 13.60
N GLY A 4 -45.21 21.76 13.40
CA GLY A 4 -44.60 21.58 12.08
C GLY A 4 -43.40 20.64 12.19
N GLY A 5 -43.67 19.34 12.34
CA GLY A 5 -42.68 18.28 12.28
C GLY A 5 -42.35 17.97 10.82
N GLY A 6 -41.14 18.34 10.40
CA GLY A 6 -40.64 18.17 9.04
C GLY A 6 -39.75 16.95 8.89
N SER A 7 -40.18 16.08 7.97
CA SER A 7 -39.39 15.31 7.00
C SER A 7 -38.39 14.26 7.49
N THR A 8 -38.86 13.02 7.43
CA THR A 8 -38.10 11.80 7.17
C THR A 8 -37.24 11.95 5.90
N GLY A 9 -35.92 11.97 6.05
CA GLY A 9 -34.97 11.89 4.94
C GLY A 9 -34.55 10.45 4.70
N LEU A 10 -35.25 9.73 3.81
CA LEU A 10 -34.69 8.55 3.15
C LEU A 10 -33.58 9.02 2.21
N GLY A 11 -32.33 8.91 2.66
CA GLY A 11 -31.16 9.11 1.81
C GLY A 11 -30.95 7.90 0.91
N THR A 12 -31.68 7.85 -0.21
CA THR A 12 -31.36 6.96 -1.34
C THR A 12 -29.96 7.31 -1.84
N ARG A 13 -29.00 6.40 -1.60
CA ARG A 13 -27.66 6.45 -2.20
C ARG A 13 -27.80 6.29 -3.71
N ASN A 14 -27.74 7.40 -4.43
CA ASN A 14 -27.51 7.45 -5.86
C ASN A 14 -26.14 6.83 -6.15
N TYR A 15 -26.14 5.61 -6.67
CA TYR A 15 -24.98 5.08 -7.40
C TYR A 15 -24.95 5.79 -8.76
N LEU A 16 -24.26 6.92 -8.84
CA LEU A 16 -23.91 7.52 -10.12
C LEU A 16 -22.93 6.56 -10.81
N LEU A 17 -23.44 5.91 -11.86
CA LEU A 17 -22.66 5.20 -12.85
C LEU A 17 -21.58 6.14 -13.39
N HIS A 18 -20.31 5.74 -13.25
CA HIS A 18 -19.22 6.30 -14.02
C HIS A 18 -19.45 6.00 -15.52
N PRO A 19 -19.49 7.00 -16.40
CA PRO A 19 -19.47 6.77 -17.83
C PRO A 19 -18.07 6.27 -18.27
N GLN A 20 -18.11 5.22 -19.08
CA GLN A 20 -17.01 4.57 -19.77
C GLN A 20 -16.04 5.60 -20.39
N ARG A 21 -14.77 5.53 -19.99
CA ARG A 21 -13.68 6.27 -20.63
C ARG A 21 -13.43 5.69 -22.02
N SER A 22 -13.73 6.53 -23.02
CA SER A 22 -13.50 6.39 -24.46
C SER A 22 -12.26 5.56 -24.84
N THR A 23 -12.49 4.48 -25.58
CA THR A 23 -11.57 3.43 -26.04
C THR A 23 -10.79 3.78 -27.32
N THR A 24 -10.36 5.04 -27.51
CA THR A 24 -9.90 5.51 -28.84
C THR A 24 -8.42 5.91 -28.94
N LEU A 25 -7.55 5.43 -28.03
CA LEU A 25 -6.09 5.72 -28.07
C LEU A 25 -5.19 4.47 -28.05
N PHE A 26 -5.70 3.33 -28.53
CA PHE A 26 -5.00 2.03 -28.48
C PHE A 26 -4.34 1.58 -29.80
N LEU A 27 -4.20 2.44 -30.82
CA LEU A 27 -3.86 2.01 -32.20
C LEU A 27 -2.56 2.57 -32.79
N LEU A 28 -1.51 2.86 -32.02
CA LEU A 28 -0.20 3.27 -32.60
C LEU A 28 1.05 2.54 -32.06
N ALA A 29 0.91 1.37 -31.44
CA ALA A 29 2.06 0.60 -30.93
C ALA A 29 2.21 -0.80 -31.55
N LEU A 30 1.76 -0.99 -32.78
CA LEU A 30 1.95 -2.24 -33.55
C LEU A 30 2.85 -2.00 -34.76
N SER A 31 4.14 -1.81 -34.53
CA SER A 31 5.16 -2.07 -35.55
C SER A 31 6.36 -2.74 -34.90
N TYR A 32 6.24 -4.06 -34.83
CA TYR A 32 7.29 -5.07 -34.74
C TYR A 32 8.62 -4.62 -35.35
N THR A 33 9.70 -4.70 -34.56
CA THR A 33 11.04 -4.99 -35.06
C THR A 33 11.67 -6.08 -34.20
N SER A 34 11.63 -7.30 -34.73
CA SER A 34 12.36 -8.46 -34.22
C SER A 34 13.84 -8.31 -34.60
N TYR A 35 14.74 -8.39 -33.62
CA TYR A 35 16.18 -8.54 -33.91
C TYR A 35 16.72 -9.74 -33.13
N SER A 36 17.07 -10.77 -33.89
CA SER A 36 17.80 -11.96 -33.43
C SER A 36 19.26 -11.58 -33.18
N VAL A 37 19.81 -12.02 -32.04
CA VAL A 37 21.25 -11.87 -31.73
C VAL A 37 21.95 -13.20 -31.97
N PRO A 38 23.04 -13.23 -32.78
CA PRO A 38 23.87 -14.41 -32.97
C PRO A 38 24.85 -14.62 -31.81
N ASP A 39 25.09 -15.89 -31.53
CA ASP A 39 26.07 -16.46 -30.59
C ASP A 39 27.47 -16.43 -31.23
N ASP A 40 28.47 -15.86 -30.55
CA ASP A 40 29.84 -16.35 -30.71
C ASP A 40 30.70 -16.10 -29.46
N SER A 41 31.55 -17.10 -29.22
CA SER A 41 32.23 -17.42 -27.97
C SER A 41 33.66 -16.85 -27.89
N THR A 42 34.20 -16.86 -26.67
CA THR A 42 35.64 -16.79 -26.30
C THR A 42 36.26 -15.37 -26.26
N LYS A 43 37.01 -14.91 -25.23
CA LYS A 43 37.94 -15.57 -24.30
C LYS A 43 38.01 -14.89 -22.93
N ILE A 44 38.38 -15.71 -21.95
CA ILE A 44 38.60 -15.46 -20.52
C ILE A 44 39.92 -14.70 -20.28
N HIS A 45 39.94 -13.76 -19.33
CA HIS A 45 41.12 -13.47 -18.50
C HIS A 45 40.70 -13.20 -17.04
N THR A 46 41.40 -13.85 -16.12
CA THR A 46 41.11 -14.04 -14.69
C THR A 46 41.82 -13.04 -13.76
N SER A 47 41.06 -12.50 -12.79
CA SER A 47 41.36 -12.11 -11.38
C SER A 47 42.54 -11.15 -11.06
N PRO A 48 42.66 -10.58 -9.83
CA PRO A 48 41.70 -10.48 -8.70
C PRO A 48 41.58 -9.03 -8.14
N THR A 49 40.73 -8.84 -7.13
CA THR A 49 40.59 -7.63 -6.27
C THR A 49 39.92 -6.36 -6.84
N HIS A 50 38.58 -6.33 -6.77
CA HIS A 50 37.70 -5.21 -6.36
C HIS A 50 36.27 -5.60 -6.75
N GLN A 51 35.36 -5.91 -5.83
CA GLN A 51 33.95 -6.08 -6.20
C GLN A 51 33.25 -4.73 -6.10
N THR A 52 33.47 -3.97 -7.17
CA THR A 52 32.63 -2.88 -7.63
C THR A 52 31.23 -3.43 -7.93
N VAL A 53 30.23 -2.96 -7.20
CA VAL A 53 28.82 -3.28 -7.41
C VAL A 53 28.38 -2.58 -8.70
N THR A 54 28.49 -3.28 -9.83
CA THR A 54 27.87 -2.89 -11.09
C THR A 54 26.38 -3.18 -11.02
N MET A 55 25.59 -2.24 -11.54
CA MET A 55 24.14 -2.32 -11.63
C MET A 55 23.74 -3.44 -12.60
N VAL A 56 23.55 -4.65 -12.09
CA VAL A 56 23.02 -5.79 -12.83
C VAL A 56 21.51 -5.82 -12.67
N TRP A 57 20.78 -5.63 -13.77
CA TRP A 57 19.37 -6.01 -13.91
C TRP A 57 19.27 -7.53 -13.81
N THR A 58 19.21 -8.05 -12.58
CA THR A 58 19.00 -9.47 -12.33
C THR A 58 17.51 -9.80 -12.49
N PRO A 59 17.14 -10.83 -13.29
CA PRO A 59 15.80 -11.37 -13.28
C PRO A 59 15.55 -11.91 -11.89
N TRP A 60 14.63 -11.26 -11.19
CA TRP A 60 14.14 -11.62 -9.87
C TRP A 60 13.90 -13.14 -9.79
N SER A 61 14.86 -13.84 -9.17
CA SER A 61 14.69 -15.24 -8.76
C SER A 61 14.10 -15.24 -7.35
N SER A 62 12.78 -15.39 -7.27
CA SER A 62 12.08 -15.63 -6.00
C SER A 62 12.55 -16.95 -5.40
N GLY A 63 13.39 -16.88 -4.38
CA GLY A 63 13.61 -18.00 -3.46
C GLY A 63 12.34 -18.20 -2.62
N ASP A 64 11.39 -18.97 -3.14
CA ASP A 64 10.11 -19.25 -2.49
C ASP A 64 10.23 -20.40 -1.47
N SER A 65 9.96 -20.09 -0.21
CA SER A 65 9.90 -21.04 0.89
C SER A 65 8.59 -21.85 0.88
N LYS A 66 8.69 -23.13 0.50
CA LYS A 66 7.96 -24.33 0.97
C LYS A 66 6.43 -24.27 1.21
N THR A 67 5.66 -25.00 0.38
CA THR A 67 4.72 -26.08 0.76
C THR A 67 4.11 -26.66 -0.53
N THR A 68 4.30 -27.96 -0.77
CA THR A 68 3.92 -28.68 -2.02
C THR A 68 2.69 -29.54 -1.79
N SER A 69 1.71 -29.46 -2.71
CA SER A 69 0.50 -30.29 -2.66
C SER A 69 0.88 -31.74 -2.97
N SER A 70 0.00 -32.71 -2.69
CA SER A 70 0.20 -34.11 -3.15
C SER A 70 0.51 -34.19 -4.65
N ASP A 71 0.01 -33.21 -5.42
CA ASP A 71 0.12 -33.15 -6.88
C ASP A 71 1.29 -32.28 -7.37
N GLY A 72 2.24 -31.91 -6.47
CA GLY A 72 3.44 -31.15 -6.83
C GLY A 72 3.22 -29.68 -7.15
N GLY A 73 1.98 -29.18 -7.11
CA GLY A 73 1.64 -27.77 -7.24
C GLY A 73 1.88 -26.95 -5.96
N ARG A 74 2.28 -25.69 -6.12
CA ARG A 74 2.44 -24.69 -5.03
C ARG A 74 1.12 -24.56 -4.25
N ILE A 75 1.07 -24.90 -2.96
CA ILE A 75 -0.14 -24.63 -2.14
C ILE A 75 -0.29 -23.12 -2.07
N ALA A 76 -1.39 -22.60 -2.62
CA ALA A 76 -1.80 -21.25 -2.31
C ALA A 76 -2.17 -21.20 -0.82
N PRO A 77 -1.60 -20.29 0.00
CA PRO A 77 -2.05 -20.09 1.37
C PRO A 77 -3.56 -19.86 1.38
N ASP A 78 -4.27 -20.67 2.16
CA ASP A 78 -5.71 -20.83 2.09
C ASP A 78 -6.42 -19.47 2.15
N ARG A 79 -7.34 -19.19 1.21
CA ARG A 79 -7.99 -17.89 1.07
C ARG A 79 -8.70 -17.46 2.36
N THR A 80 -9.20 -18.44 3.12
CA THR A 80 -9.88 -18.25 4.40
C THR A 80 -8.93 -17.69 5.48
N SER A 81 -7.68 -18.17 5.54
CA SER A 81 -6.66 -17.72 6.51
C SER A 81 -6.31 -16.24 6.34
N ARG A 82 -6.24 -15.77 5.09
CA ARG A 82 -5.96 -14.36 4.78
C ARG A 82 -7.13 -13.46 5.17
N ALA A 83 -8.37 -13.92 4.96
CA ALA A 83 -9.56 -13.20 5.39
C ALA A 83 -9.57 -13.02 6.91
N ARG A 84 -9.32 -14.09 7.68
CA ARG A 84 -9.20 -14.04 9.14
C ARG A 84 -8.09 -13.08 9.61
N CYS A 85 -6.95 -13.07 8.93
CA CYS A 85 -5.86 -12.13 9.23
C CYS A 85 -6.31 -10.66 9.04
N TRP A 86 -7.05 -10.34 7.97
CA TRP A 86 -7.58 -8.99 7.78
C TRP A 86 -8.63 -8.61 8.81
N GLU A 87 -9.50 -9.54 9.20
CA GLU A 87 -10.48 -9.34 10.28
C GLU A 87 -9.79 -9.06 11.62
N GLY A 88 -8.81 -9.88 12.00
CA GLY A 88 -8.03 -9.67 13.23
C GLY A 88 -7.25 -8.35 13.22
N ARG A 89 -6.70 -7.96 12.06
CA ARG A 89 -6.05 -6.66 11.87
C ARG A 89 -7.02 -5.51 12.14
N ASP A 90 -8.20 -5.56 11.54
CA ASP A 90 -9.17 -4.46 11.61
C ASP A 90 -9.74 -4.32 13.02
N LEU A 91 -9.95 -5.43 13.73
CA LEU A 91 -10.33 -5.42 15.16
C LEU A 91 -9.23 -4.81 16.04
N PHE A 92 -7.98 -5.21 15.84
CA PHE A 92 -6.84 -4.66 16.56
C PHE A 92 -6.72 -3.14 16.35
N PHE A 93 -6.77 -2.69 15.09
CA PHE A 93 -6.68 -1.28 14.75
C PHE A 93 -7.87 -0.46 15.26
N ALA A 94 -9.09 -1.01 15.20
CA ALA A 94 -10.25 -0.35 15.81
C ALA A 94 -10.11 -0.19 17.33
N CYS A 95 -9.47 -1.15 18.02
CA CYS A 95 -9.17 -1.01 19.44
C CYS A 95 -8.09 0.06 19.71
N LEU A 96 -7.05 0.11 18.88
CA LEU A 96 -6.03 1.17 18.97
C LEU A 96 -6.64 2.56 18.78
N ASP A 97 -7.52 2.73 17.79
CA ASP A 97 -8.20 4.00 17.50
C ASP A 97 -9.07 4.45 18.68
N LYS A 98 -9.78 3.52 19.34
CA LYS A 98 -10.57 3.83 20.54
C LYS A 98 -9.74 4.27 21.74
N ASN A 99 -8.47 3.90 21.80
CA ASN A 99 -7.55 4.22 22.89
C ASN A 99 -6.54 5.31 22.51
N ASP A 100 -6.71 5.96 21.36
CA ASP A 100 -5.81 7.00 20.84
C ASP A 100 -4.34 6.55 20.72
N ILE A 101 -4.14 5.28 20.30
CA ILE A 101 -2.81 4.70 20.07
C ILE A 101 -2.55 4.67 18.56
N LEU A 102 -1.64 5.52 18.10
CA LEU A 102 -1.24 5.53 16.69
C LEU A 102 -0.22 4.41 16.38
N ASP A 103 0.89 4.39 17.14
CA ASP A 103 2.04 3.53 16.90
C ASP A 103 2.01 2.29 17.80
N GLY A 104 1.40 1.21 17.29
CA GLY A 104 1.35 -0.08 17.98
C GLY A 104 2.68 -0.83 18.07
N ILE A 105 3.80 -0.28 17.56
CA ILE A 105 5.15 -0.84 17.71
C ILE A 105 5.86 -0.19 18.90
N LYS A 106 5.87 1.15 18.94
CA LYS A 106 6.49 1.89 20.05
C LYS A 106 5.69 1.72 21.33
N GLU A 107 4.36 1.68 21.23
CA GLU A 107 3.45 1.59 22.36
C GLU A 107 2.86 0.17 22.52
N ASP A 108 3.61 -0.87 22.13
CA ASP A 108 3.14 -2.27 22.21
C ASP A 108 2.73 -2.67 23.64
N GLY A 109 3.42 -2.14 24.66
CA GLY A 109 3.04 -2.35 26.06
C GLY A 109 1.64 -1.80 26.39
N LYS A 110 1.32 -0.57 25.95
CA LYS A 110 -0.02 0.02 26.13
C LYS A 110 -1.07 -0.69 25.27
N ALA A 111 -0.71 -1.04 24.03
CA ALA A 111 -1.58 -1.78 23.13
C ALA A 111 -1.97 -3.15 23.72
N ARG A 112 -1.02 -3.89 24.30
CA ARG A 112 -1.32 -5.17 24.99
C ARG A 112 -2.11 -4.99 26.27
N GLN A 113 -1.95 -3.89 26.99
CA GLN A 113 -2.75 -3.62 28.19
C GLN A 113 -4.20 -3.26 27.87
N LYS A 114 -4.44 -2.48 26.81
CA LYS A 114 -5.78 -1.98 26.44
C LYS A 114 -6.52 -2.87 25.45
N CYS A 115 -5.78 -3.57 24.59
CA CYS A 115 -6.29 -4.38 23.47
C CYS A 115 -5.72 -5.80 23.52
N ALA A 116 -5.56 -6.38 24.72
CA ALA A 116 -4.91 -7.69 24.92
C ALA A 116 -5.51 -8.78 24.03
N LYS A 117 -6.85 -8.81 23.94
CA LYS A 117 -7.60 -9.80 23.18
C LYS A 117 -7.35 -9.64 21.68
N GLU A 118 -7.54 -8.42 21.17
CA GLU A 118 -7.42 -8.14 19.75
C GLU A 118 -5.97 -8.28 19.26
N VAL A 119 -4.98 -7.95 20.10
CA VAL A 119 -3.56 -8.22 19.80
C VAL A 119 -3.30 -9.72 19.67
N ALA A 120 -3.81 -10.53 20.60
CA ALA A 120 -3.63 -11.97 20.55
C ALA A 120 -4.28 -12.58 19.31
N GLU A 121 -5.54 -12.20 19.01
CA GLU A 121 -6.26 -12.66 17.82
C GLU A 121 -5.55 -12.22 16.52
N PHE A 122 -5.02 -11.00 16.47
CA PHE A 122 -4.26 -10.50 15.32
C PHE A 122 -2.93 -11.26 15.12
N GLU A 123 -2.19 -11.51 16.20
CA GLU A 123 -0.91 -12.23 16.16
C GLU A 123 -1.07 -13.73 15.88
N GLU A 124 -2.21 -14.32 16.25
CA GLU A 124 -2.55 -15.71 15.96
C GLU A 124 -3.07 -15.89 14.52
N ALA A 125 -3.93 -14.97 14.05
CA ALA A 125 -4.54 -15.06 12.72
C ALA A 125 -3.58 -14.69 11.59
N CYS A 126 -2.60 -13.81 11.84
CA CYS A 126 -1.65 -13.32 10.84
C CYS A 126 -0.25 -13.92 11.00
N SER A 127 0.50 -13.98 9.89
CA SER A 127 1.93 -14.28 9.97
C SER A 127 2.70 -13.12 10.62
N LYS A 128 3.80 -13.42 11.30
CA LYS A 128 4.64 -12.41 11.98
C LYS A 128 5.14 -11.31 11.04
N SER A 129 5.46 -11.65 9.79
CA SER A 129 5.87 -10.66 8.79
C SER A 129 4.75 -9.72 8.41
N TRP A 130 3.51 -10.22 8.31
CA TRP A 130 2.32 -9.42 8.03
C TRP A 130 1.96 -8.52 9.21
N VAL A 131 2.01 -9.04 10.44
CA VAL A 131 1.78 -8.26 11.67
C VAL A 131 2.72 -7.06 11.71
N LYS A 132 4.03 -7.31 11.55
CA LYS A 132 5.05 -6.25 11.52
C LYS A 132 4.76 -5.23 10.41
N TYR A 133 4.56 -5.70 9.19
CA TYR A 133 4.28 -4.83 8.04
C TYR A 133 3.06 -3.94 8.26
N PHE A 134 1.95 -4.48 8.77
CA PHE A 134 0.74 -3.67 8.99
C PHE A 134 0.93 -2.63 10.09
N LYS A 135 1.59 -2.99 11.20
CA LYS A 135 1.90 -2.03 12.27
C LYS A 135 2.79 -0.89 11.73
N GLU A 136 3.82 -1.20 10.95
CA GLU A 136 4.70 -0.19 10.33
C GLU A 136 3.94 0.67 9.31
N LYS A 137 3.14 0.03 8.45
CA LYS A 137 2.37 0.71 7.40
C LYS A 137 1.42 1.75 7.99
N ARG A 138 0.74 1.45 9.09
CA ARG A 138 -0.17 2.39 9.76
C ARG A 138 0.53 3.70 10.13
N VAL A 139 1.75 3.62 10.68
CA VAL A 139 2.55 4.81 11.04
C VAL A 139 3.07 5.53 9.80
N MET A 140 3.53 4.79 8.79
CA MET A 140 4.03 5.39 7.56
C MET A 140 2.95 6.16 6.80
N GLU A 141 1.75 5.59 6.64
CA GLU A 141 0.64 6.26 5.96
C GLU A 141 0.20 7.51 6.73
N TYR A 142 0.13 7.46 8.06
CA TYR A 142 -0.16 8.63 8.87
C TYR A 142 0.87 9.76 8.65
N ASN A 143 2.16 9.42 8.67
CA ASN A 143 3.23 10.41 8.44
C ASN A 143 3.21 10.98 7.01
N ARG A 144 2.87 10.14 6.03
CA ARG A 144 2.68 10.54 4.64
C ARG A 144 1.54 11.55 4.54
N ASP A 145 0.39 11.27 5.14
CA ASP A 145 -0.78 12.16 5.14
C ASP A 145 -0.46 13.50 5.80
N LYS A 146 0.24 13.48 6.95
CA LYS A 146 0.68 14.71 7.63
C LYS A 146 1.68 15.53 6.80
N THR A 147 2.54 14.86 6.05
CA THR A 147 3.49 15.53 5.15
C THR A 147 2.76 16.19 3.99
N ILE A 148 1.78 15.51 3.39
CA ILE A 148 0.96 16.05 2.30
C ILE A 148 0.15 17.25 2.80
N GLU A 149 -0.48 17.15 3.96
CA GLU A 149 -1.23 18.24 4.60
C GLU A 149 -0.34 19.48 4.80
N ARG A 150 0.89 19.29 5.31
CA ARG A 150 1.86 20.37 5.49
C ARG A 150 2.25 21.01 4.16
N ILE A 151 2.63 20.22 3.15
CA ILE A 151 3.02 20.74 1.84
C ILE A 151 1.89 21.55 1.21
N GLN A 152 0.65 21.05 1.26
CA GLN A 152 -0.52 21.77 0.75
C GLN A 152 -0.74 23.12 1.46
N SER A 153 -0.53 23.16 2.78
CA SER A 153 -0.65 24.40 3.55
C SER A 153 0.44 25.42 3.20
N GLU A 154 1.68 24.95 3.02
CA GLU A 154 2.84 25.78 2.63
C GLU A 154 2.68 26.30 1.20
N ASP A 155 2.23 25.47 0.26
CA ASP A 155 1.98 25.86 -1.12
C ASP A 155 0.84 26.87 -1.20
N ALA A 156 -0.24 26.68 -0.44
CA ALA A 156 -1.32 27.66 -0.36
C ALA A 156 -0.85 29.00 0.23
N ALA A 157 0.03 28.98 1.23
CA ALA A 157 0.62 30.19 1.81
C ALA A 157 1.54 30.90 0.81
N LYS A 158 2.41 30.16 0.13
CA LYS A 158 3.31 30.70 -0.92
C LYS A 158 2.53 31.28 -2.09
N VAL A 159 1.46 30.63 -2.54
CA VAL A 159 0.61 31.16 -3.63
C VAL A 159 -0.08 32.45 -3.19
N LYS A 160 -0.53 32.55 -1.93
CA LYS A 160 -1.09 33.81 -1.40
C LYS A 160 -0.04 34.92 -1.38
N GLU A 161 1.18 34.62 -0.92
CA GLU A 161 2.29 35.56 -0.90
C GLU A 161 2.69 36.03 -2.30
N LEU A 162 2.81 35.10 -3.26
CA LEU A 162 3.12 35.44 -4.65
C LEU A 162 2.05 36.34 -5.26
N LYS A 163 0.77 36.07 -4.98
CA LYS A 163 -0.35 36.91 -5.43
C LYS A 163 -0.29 38.32 -4.82
N SER A 164 0.11 38.49 -3.55
CA SER A 164 0.31 39.83 -2.99
C SER A 164 1.52 40.55 -3.59
N GLN A 165 2.54 39.82 -4.04
CA GLN A 165 3.71 40.36 -4.75
C GLN A 165 3.43 40.64 -6.24
N GLY A 166 2.17 40.57 -6.69
CA GLY A 166 1.79 40.90 -8.05
C GLY A 166 1.99 39.77 -9.07
N TRP A 167 2.25 38.54 -8.63
CA TRP A 167 2.25 37.38 -9.53
C TRP A 167 0.83 37.05 -9.99
N ASN A 168 0.65 36.96 -11.32
CA ASN A 168 -0.61 36.56 -11.95
C ASN A 168 -0.36 35.28 -12.77
N SER A 169 -1.08 34.18 -12.44
CA SER A 169 -1.11 32.97 -13.26
C SER A 169 -1.93 33.24 -14.51
N LYS A 170 -1.28 33.74 -15.55
CA LYS A 170 -1.92 33.97 -16.85
C LYS A 170 -2.16 32.66 -17.58
#